data_AF-Q8C248-F1
#
_entry.id   AF-Q8C248-F1
#
_cell.length_a   1.000
_cell.length_b   1.000
_cell.length_c   1.000
_cell.angle_alpha   90.00
_cell.angle_beta   90.00
_cell.angle_gamma   90.00
#
_symmetry.space_group_name_H-M   'P 1'
#
loop_
_entity.id
_entity.type
_entity.pdbx_description
1 polymer ?
#
loop_
_entity_poly.entity_id
_entity_poly.type
_entity_poly.pdbx_seq_one_letter_code
_entity_poly.pdbx_strand_id
1 'polypeptide(L)'
;MSEEQWVSLSSEEFDQLQKYSEYSSKKIKDVLAEFNEGGSLRQYDPHKPISYDVFKLFMRAYLEVDLPQPLSTHLFLAFSQKPRQETPDHPKEGASSSEPNVSDYNSDNAAKADEACAPDTAGKRARC
;
A
#
# COMPACT_ATOMS: atom_id res chain seq x y z
N MET A 1 2.18 -22.42 -8.24
CA MET A 1 3.38 -21.86 -7.59
C MET A 1 3.99 -20.86 -8.55
N SER A 2 3.50 -19.63 -8.55
CA SER A 2 4.10 -18.56 -9.34
C SER A 2 4.09 -17.35 -8.42
N GLU A 3 5.09 -17.30 -7.57
CA GLU A 3 5.48 -16.04 -6.95
C GLU A 3 5.94 -15.18 -8.14
N GLU A 4 5.12 -14.22 -8.55
CA GLU A 4 5.58 -13.12 -9.40
C GLU A 4 6.65 -12.36 -8.60
N GLN A 5 7.86 -12.91 -8.69
CA GLN A 5 8.98 -12.66 -7.81
C GLN A 5 9.56 -11.30 -8.17
N TRP A 6 9.45 -10.35 -7.24
CA TRP A 6 10.32 -9.18 -7.23
C TRP A 6 11.73 -9.65 -7.57
N VAL A 7 12.32 -9.09 -8.63
CA VAL A 7 13.67 -9.50 -8.99
C VAL A 7 14.57 -8.85 -7.95
N SER A 8 14.90 -9.64 -6.93
CA SER A 8 15.78 -9.24 -5.85
C SER A 8 17.19 -9.10 -6.39
N LEU A 9 17.89 -8.08 -5.93
CA LEU A 9 19.32 -7.95 -6.20
C LEU A 9 20.05 -9.17 -5.63
N SER A 10 21.04 -9.66 -6.37
CA SER A 10 22.01 -10.61 -5.81
C SER A 10 22.83 -9.94 -4.69
N SER A 11 23.45 -10.75 -3.83
CA SER A 11 24.31 -10.23 -2.75
C SER A 11 25.40 -9.30 -3.30
N GLU A 12 26.03 -9.68 -4.43
CA GLU A 12 27.09 -8.89 -5.06
C GLU A 12 26.59 -7.54 -5.58
N GLU A 13 25.41 -7.52 -6.22
CA GLU A 13 24.80 -6.28 -6.70
C GLU A 13 24.39 -5.36 -5.56
N PHE A 14 23.90 -5.93 -4.45
CA PHE A 14 23.57 -5.17 -3.26
C PHE A 14 24.82 -4.56 -2.61
N ASP A 15 25.89 -5.35 -2.45
CA ASP A 15 27.17 -4.87 -1.93
C ASP A 15 27.74 -3.74 -2.81
N GLN A 16 27.61 -3.91 -4.13
CA GLN A 16 28.04 -2.89 -5.08
C GLN A 16 27.21 -1.60 -4.94
N LEU A 17 25.88 -1.70 -4.83
CA LEU A 17 25.01 -0.54 -4.60
C LEU A 17 25.32 0.14 -3.26
N GLN A 18 25.53 -0.64 -2.20
CA GLN A 18 25.90 -0.13 -0.88
C GLN A 18 27.20 0.68 -0.98
N LYS A 19 28.22 0.12 -1.62
CA LYS A 19 29.50 0.80 -1.84
C LYS A 19 29.33 2.13 -2.57
N TYR A 20 28.51 2.20 -3.63
CA TYR A 20 28.25 3.47 -4.32
C TYR A 20 27.53 4.48 -3.41
N SER A 21 26.61 4.01 -2.57
CA SER A 21 25.90 4.89 -1.63
C SER A 21 26.80 5.42 -0.50
N GLU A 22 27.82 4.66 -0.10
CA GLU A 22 28.80 5.08 0.91
C GLU A 22 29.71 6.22 0.41
N TYR A 23 30.01 6.25 -0.89
CA TYR A 23 30.76 7.34 -1.51
C TYR A 23 29.91 8.57 -1.82
N SER A 24 28.59 8.43 -1.85
CA SER A 24 27.68 9.54 -2.10
C SER A 24 27.38 10.34 -0.84
N SER A 25 27.37 11.66 -0.98
CA SER A 25 26.95 12.58 0.08
C SER A 25 25.45 12.89 0.03
N LYS A 26 24.79 12.55 -1.09
CA LYS A 26 23.40 12.91 -1.37
C LYS A 26 22.42 12.02 -0.60
N LYS A 27 21.33 12.63 -0.13
CA LYS A 27 20.20 11.90 0.44
C LYS A 27 19.14 11.70 -0.62
N ILE A 28 18.50 10.53 -0.60
CA ILE A 28 17.42 10.18 -1.53
C ILE A 28 16.28 11.21 -1.52
N LYS A 29 15.97 11.77 -0.35
CA LYS A 29 14.93 12.81 -0.18
C LYS A 29 15.28 14.10 -0.88
N ASP A 30 16.54 14.53 -0.81
CA ASP A 30 17.00 15.77 -1.42
C ASP A 30 17.00 15.63 -2.95
N VAL A 31 17.45 14.48 -3.45
CA VAL A 31 17.39 14.17 -4.89
C VAL A 31 15.94 14.11 -5.37
N LEU A 32 15.03 13.48 -4.63
CA LEU A 32 13.60 13.47 -4.97
C LEU A 32 12.99 14.88 -5.00
N ALA A 33 13.42 15.79 -4.11
CA ALA A 33 12.97 17.18 -4.13
C ALA A 33 13.50 17.93 -5.36
N GLU A 34 14.76 17.72 -5.73
CA GLU A 34 15.35 18.26 -6.97
C GLU A 34 14.60 17.77 -8.23
N PHE A 35 14.01 16.58 -8.16
CA PHE A 35 13.27 15.94 -9.25
C PHE A 35 11.81 16.45 -9.36
N ASN A 36 11.07 16.60 -8.26
CA ASN A 36 9.62 16.92 -8.30
C ASN A 36 9.31 18.40 -8.63
N GLU A 37 9.84 19.35 -7.86
CA GLU A 37 9.24 20.71 -7.79
C GLU A 37 10.30 21.82 -7.71
N GLY A 38 11.07 21.98 -8.79
CA GLY A 38 11.88 23.19 -9.00
C GLY A 38 13.39 23.00 -8.96
N GLY A 39 13.88 21.76 -8.90
CA GLY A 39 15.31 21.50 -9.09
C GLY A 39 15.73 21.48 -10.56
N SER A 40 17.05 21.49 -10.76
CA SER A 40 17.73 21.50 -12.07
C SER A 40 17.49 20.25 -12.93
N LEU A 41 16.88 19.20 -12.37
CA LEU A 41 16.71 17.88 -13.01
C LEU A 41 15.25 17.56 -13.35
N ARG A 42 14.42 18.59 -13.58
CA ARG A 42 13.03 18.44 -14.07
C ARG A 42 12.98 17.77 -15.46
N GLN A 43 13.12 16.46 -15.49
CA GLN A 43 13.13 15.65 -16.70
C GLN A 43 12.02 14.59 -16.73
N TYR A 44 11.08 14.59 -15.78
CA TYR A 44 9.96 13.66 -15.79
C TYR A 44 8.61 14.33 -15.54
N ASP A 45 7.58 13.67 -16.09
CA ASP A 45 6.17 14.00 -15.91
C ASP A 45 5.65 13.20 -14.70
N PRO A 46 5.19 13.84 -13.62
CA PRO A 46 4.68 13.17 -12.42
C PRO A 46 3.49 12.24 -12.70
N HIS A 47 2.78 12.44 -13.82
CA HIS A 47 1.64 11.62 -14.22
C HIS A 47 2.03 10.38 -15.03
N LYS A 48 3.31 10.22 -15.35
CA LYS A 48 3.81 9.09 -16.14
C LYS A 48 4.75 8.20 -15.33
N PRO A 49 4.81 6.89 -15.67
CA PRO A 49 5.85 6.02 -15.14
C PRO A 49 7.23 6.56 -15.50
N ILE A 50 8.18 6.36 -14.60
CA ILE A 50 9.58 6.74 -14.82
C ILE A 50 10.16 5.84 -15.92
N SER A 51 10.76 6.46 -16.95
CA SER A 51 11.49 5.72 -17.99
C SER A 51 12.89 5.36 -17.51
N TYR A 52 13.52 4.38 -18.15
CA TYR A 52 14.88 3.96 -17.80
C TYR A 52 15.91 5.10 -17.88
N ASP A 53 15.77 6.00 -18.84
CA ASP A 53 16.69 7.14 -18.98
C ASP A 53 16.56 8.14 -17.83
N VAL A 54 15.34 8.44 -17.39
CA VAL A 54 15.09 9.26 -16.20
C VAL A 54 15.60 8.55 -14.95
N PHE A 55 15.36 7.24 -14.83
CA PHE A 55 15.85 6.43 -13.71
C PHE A 55 17.38 6.46 -13.61
N LYS A 56 18.11 6.28 -14.72
CA LYS A 56 19.57 6.40 -14.73
C LYS A 56 20.02 7.78 -14.28
N LEU A 57 19.35 8.84 -14.74
CA LEU A 57 19.68 10.20 -14.32
C LEU A 57 19.47 10.39 -12.81
N PHE A 58 18.39 9.82 -12.28
CA PHE A 58 18.12 9.80 -10.84
C PHE A 58 19.21 9.05 -10.07
N MET A 59 19.58 7.85 -10.50
CA MET A 59 20.65 7.07 -9.87
C MET A 59 21.99 7.79 -9.91
N ARG A 60 22.31 8.45 -11.03
CA ARG A 60 23.52 9.28 -11.14
C ARG A 60 23.49 10.49 -10.21
N ALA A 61 22.35 11.17 -10.09
CA ALA A 61 22.20 12.28 -9.16
C ALA A 61 22.28 11.84 -7.70
N TYR A 62 21.77 10.65 -7.38
CA TYR A 62 21.81 10.08 -6.03
C TYR A 62 23.15 9.50 -5.64
N LEU A 63 23.84 8.81 -6.55
CA LEU A 63 25.11 8.15 -6.27
C LEU A 63 26.32 9.02 -6.66
N GLU A 64 26.09 10.15 -7.30
CA GLU A 64 27.11 11.07 -7.85
C GLU A 64 28.06 10.39 -8.86
N VAL A 65 27.67 9.23 -9.38
CA VAL A 65 28.45 8.39 -10.30
C VAL A 65 27.52 7.64 -11.25
N ASP A 66 28.02 7.31 -12.44
CA ASP A 66 27.30 6.45 -13.37
C ASP A 66 27.38 4.99 -12.91
N LEU A 67 26.21 4.36 -12.75
CA LEU A 67 26.12 2.93 -12.45
C LEU A 67 26.47 2.08 -13.68
N PRO A 68 27.07 0.90 -13.49
CA PRO A 68 27.18 -0.09 -14.56
C PRO A 68 25.81 -0.43 -15.15
N GLN A 69 25.77 -0.65 -16.46
CA GLN A 69 24.54 -0.97 -17.17
C GLN A 69 23.79 -2.19 -16.61
N PRO A 70 24.45 -3.30 -16.22
CA PRO A 70 23.75 -4.46 -15.64
C PRO A 70 23.00 -4.09 -14.36
N LEU A 71 23.69 -3.42 -13.42
CA LEU A 71 23.14 -3.04 -12.12
C LEU A 71 21.98 -2.03 -12.25
N SER A 72 22.15 -1.01 -13.09
CA SER A 72 21.10 0.00 -13.32
C SER A 72 19.86 -0.59 -14.00
N THR A 73 20.03 -1.49 -14.98
CA THR A 73 18.91 -2.17 -15.65
C THR A 73 18.14 -3.05 -14.66
N HIS A 74 18.88 -3.82 -13.86
CA HIS A 74 18.27 -4.73 -12.90
C HIS A 74 17.49 -3.97 -11.82
N LEU A 75 18.07 -2.91 -11.25
CA LEU A 75 17.37 -2.03 -10.32
C LEU A 75 16.09 -1.45 -10.94
N PHE A 76 16.15 -0.95 -12.17
CA PHE A 76 14.97 -0.41 -12.84
C PHE A 76 13.85 -1.46 -12.97
N LEU A 77 14.18 -2.69 -13.37
CA LEU A 77 13.22 -3.78 -13.49
C LEU A 77 12.66 -4.24 -12.13
N ALA A 78 13.47 -4.18 -11.07
CA ALA A 78 13.03 -4.49 -9.71
C ALA A 78 11.95 -3.51 -9.21
N PHE A 79 12.05 -2.22 -9.58
CA PHE A 79 11.08 -1.19 -9.20
C PHE A 79 9.93 -0.98 -10.20
N SER A 80 10.11 -1.36 -11.46
CA SER A 80 9.12 -1.14 -12.54
C SER A 80 8.06 -2.24 -12.61
N GLN A 81 8.28 -3.36 -11.94
CA GLN A 81 7.28 -4.42 -11.87
C GLN A 81 6.15 -3.99 -10.95
N LYS A 82 4.95 -3.93 -11.52
CA LYS A 82 3.73 -3.58 -10.80
C LYS A 82 3.53 -4.63 -9.70
N PRO A 83 3.43 -4.26 -8.42
CA PRO A 83 2.80 -5.14 -7.46
C PRO A 83 1.43 -5.48 -8.04
N ARG A 84 1.08 -6.76 -8.17
CA ARG A 84 -0.34 -7.07 -8.38
C ARG A 84 -1.07 -6.39 -7.23
N GLN A 85 -2.03 -5.53 -7.58
CA GLN A 85 -3.09 -5.26 -6.64
C GLN A 85 -3.71 -6.63 -6.36
N GLU A 86 -3.41 -7.18 -5.18
CA GLU A 86 -4.32 -8.11 -4.56
C GLU A 86 -5.61 -7.31 -4.32
N THR A 87 -6.44 -7.18 -5.36
CA THR A 87 -7.85 -6.99 -5.11
C THR A 87 -8.26 -8.24 -4.33
N PRO A 88 -8.72 -8.11 -3.08
CA PRO A 88 -9.44 -9.21 -2.47
C PRO A 88 -10.62 -9.46 -3.40
N ASP A 89 -10.53 -10.54 -4.18
CA ASP A 89 -11.65 -11.11 -4.90
C ASP A 89 -12.62 -11.56 -3.81
N HIS A 90 -13.47 -10.63 -3.38
CA HIS A 90 -14.74 -11.00 -2.80
C HIS A 90 -15.63 -11.31 -4.02
N PRO A 91 -16.12 -12.54 -4.16
CA PRO A 91 -17.20 -12.82 -5.08
C PRO A 91 -18.42 -12.05 -4.59
N LYS A 92 -18.74 -10.95 -5.27
CA LYS A 92 -20.06 -10.34 -5.21
C LYS A 92 -21.00 -11.19 -6.05
N GLU A 93 -21.40 -12.35 -5.56
CA GLU A 93 -22.60 -13.01 -6.07
C GLU A 93 -23.82 -12.44 -5.36
N GLY A 94 -24.35 -11.36 -5.93
CA GLY A 94 -25.73 -10.99 -5.72
C GLY A 94 -26.56 -11.54 -6.87
N ALA A 95 -27.46 -12.49 -6.58
CA ALA A 95 -28.85 -12.49 -7.06
C ALA A 95 -29.56 -13.78 -6.63
N SER A 96 -30.41 -13.70 -5.61
CA SER A 96 -31.77 -14.22 -5.74
C SER A 96 -32.68 -13.50 -4.77
N SER A 97 -33.24 -12.39 -5.26
CA SER A 97 -34.45 -11.77 -4.71
C SER A 97 -35.63 -12.62 -5.18
N SER A 98 -36.39 -13.20 -4.24
CA SER A 98 -37.78 -13.66 -4.45
C SER A 98 -38.46 -13.77 -3.09
N GLU A 99 -39.01 -12.63 -2.67
CA GLU A 99 -40.21 -12.40 -1.84
C GLU A 99 -40.43 -13.12 -0.47
N PRO A 100 -40.97 -12.37 0.52
CA PRO A 100 -41.54 -12.93 1.75
C PRO A 100 -42.96 -13.44 1.51
N ASN A 101 -43.23 -14.72 1.81
CA ASN A 101 -44.59 -15.24 1.89
C ASN A 101 -45.29 -14.67 3.14
N VAL A 102 -46.11 -13.64 2.94
CA VAL A 102 -47.16 -13.23 3.88
C VAL A 102 -48.37 -14.12 3.64
N SER A 103 -48.70 -14.94 4.63
CA SER A 103 -50.02 -15.55 4.84
C SER A 103 -49.99 -16.17 6.25
N ASP A 104 -50.88 -15.95 7.20
CA ASP A 104 -52.12 -15.18 7.30
C ASP A 104 -52.65 -15.42 8.75
N TYR A 105 -53.71 -14.70 9.12
CA TYR A 105 -54.60 -14.83 10.28
C TYR A 105 -54.09 -14.50 11.69
N ASN A 106 -54.57 -13.34 12.13
CA ASN A 106 -54.81 -12.92 13.50
C ASN A 106 -55.64 -13.95 14.30
N SER A 107 -55.26 -14.22 15.55
CA SER A 107 -56.18 -14.67 16.59
C SER A 107 -55.67 -14.25 17.96
N ASP A 108 -56.36 -13.26 18.48
CA ASP A 108 -56.30 -12.65 19.80
C ASP A 108 -56.32 -13.63 20.99
N ASN A 109 -55.83 -13.06 22.11
CA ASN A 109 -56.17 -13.33 23.52
C ASN A 109 -55.39 -14.41 24.28
N ALA A 110 -54.53 -13.99 25.22
CA ALA A 110 -54.92 -13.91 26.65
C ALA A 110 -53.73 -13.51 27.56
N ALA A 111 -53.95 -12.43 28.35
CA ALA A 111 -53.54 -12.19 29.76
C ALA A 111 -52.10 -12.57 30.22
N LYS A 112 -51.34 -11.78 30.98
CA LYS A 112 -51.68 -10.83 32.05
C LYS A 112 -50.38 -10.09 32.47
N ALA A 113 -50.57 -8.93 33.11
CA ALA A 113 -49.70 -8.10 33.97
C ALA A 113 -48.45 -8.79 34.58
N ASP A 114 -47.35 -8.12 34.93
CA ASP A 114 -47.23 -6.94 35.80
C ASP A 114 -45.74 -6.60 36.05
N GLU A 115 -45.45 -5.38 36.54
CA GLU A 115 -44.27 -4.97 37.34
C GLU A 115 -42.84 -5.12 36.75
N ALA A 116 -41.85 -4.25 36.93
CA ALA A 116 -41.71 -2.83 37.30
C ALA A 116 -40.21 -2.48 37.21
N CYS A 117 -39.94 -1.17 37.06
CA CYS A 117 -38.76 -0.42 37.55
C CYS A 117 -37.33 -0.71 37.03
N ALA A 118 -36.74 0.32 36.39
CA ALA A 118 -35.29 0.58 36.33
C ALA A 118 -34.78 1.17 37.68
N PRO A 119 -33.55 1.73 37.76
CA PRO A 119 -32.21 1.15 37.67
C PRO A 119 -31.46 1.25 39.02
N ASP A 120 -30.49 0.37 39.34
CA ASP A 120 -29.60 0.60 40.50
C ASP A 120 -28.25 1.18 40.08
N THR A 121 -28.06 2.43 40.46
CA THR A 121 -26.79 3.15 40.53
C THR A 121 -26.13 2.91 41.89
N ALA A 122 -25.04 2.16 41.98
CA ALA A 122 -23.98 2.37 42.98
C ALA A 122 -22.83 1.37 42.83
N GLY A 123 -21.61 1.87 42.63
CA GLY A 123 -20.40 1.04 42.66
C GLY A 123 -19.14 1.89 42.84
N LYS A 124 -18.91 2.31 44.08
CA LYS A 124 -17.84 3.20 44.53
C LYS A 124 -16.42 2.65 44.31
N ARG A 125 -15.54 3.57 43.91
CA ARG A 125 -14.16 3.83 44.42
C ARG A 125 -13.08 2.75 44.19
N ALA A 126 -12.13 3.09 43.33
CA ALA A 126 -10.72 2.77 43.52
C ALA A 126 -9.83 3.83 42.85
N ARG A 127 -9.22 4.72 43.64
CA ARG A 127 -7.96 5.37 43.29
C ARG A 127 -7.24 5.79 44.58
N CYS A 128 -5.97 5.40 44.64
CA CYS A 128 -5.01 5.54 45.73
C CYS A 128 -4.82 6.98 46.20
#